data_AF-A0A3D4W961-F1
#
_entry.id   AF-A0A3D4W961-F1
#
_cell.length_a   1.000
_cell.length_b   1.000
_cell.length_c   1.000
_cell.angle_alpha   90.00
_cell.angle_beta   90.00
_cell.angle_gamma   90.00
#
_symmetry.space_group_name_H-M   'P 1'
#
loop_
_entity.id
_entity.type
_entity.pdbx_description
1 polymer ?
#
loop_
_entity_poly.entity_id
_entity_poly.type
_entity_poly.pdbx_seq_one_letter_code
_entity_poly.pdbx_strand_id
1 'polypeptide(L)' 'MHKEVFICDAIRTPVGKYGGSLSAVRADDLAAIPLENLLRRN' A
#
# COMPACT_ATOMS: atom_id res chain seq x y z
N MET A 1 16.05 19.39 -20.13
CA MET A 1 16.24 19.67 -18.69
C MET A 1 15.34 18.70 -17.92
N HIS A 2 15.91 17.76 -17.16
CA HIS A 2 15.12 16.85 -16.32
C HIS A 2 14.92 17.47 -14.94
N LYS A 3 13.70 17.36 -14.41
CA LYS A 3 13.40 17.75 -13.03
C LYS A 3 13.87 16.63 -12.09
N GLU A 4 14.31 17.00 -10.90
CA GLU A 4 14.59 16.04 -9.83
C GLU A 4 13.29 15.38 -9.35
N VAL A 5 13.35 14.09 -9.03
CA VAL A 5 12.19 13.27 -8.64
C VAL A 5 12.47 12.66 -7.27
N PHE A 6 11.50 12.79 -6.38
CA PHE A 6 11.60 12.35 -5.00
C PHE A 6 10.43 11.43 -4.64
N ILE A 7 10.66 10.53 -3.68
CA ILE A 7 9.61 9.77 -3.01
C ILE A 7 9.29 10.52 -1.71
N CYS A 8 8.07 11.05 -1.59
CA CYS A 8 7.67 11.88 -0.45
C CYS A 8 7.19 11.06 0.75
N ASP A 9 6.48 9.95 0.52
CA ASP A 9 5.98 9.04 1.56
C ASP A 9 5.79 7.62 0.98
N ALA A 10 5.85 6.61 1.85
CA ALA A 10 5.62 5.21 1.49
C ALA A 10 5.05 4.44 2.67
N ILE A 11 3.92 3.76 2.43
CA ILE A 11 3.28 2.85 3.40
C ILE A 11 2.87 1.54 2.73
N ARG A 12 2.59 0.54 3.56
CA ARG A 12 2.21 -0.80 3.10
C ARG A 12 1.27 -1.48 4.08
N THR A 13 0.62 -2.53 3.62
CA THR A 13 -0.07 -3.48 4.49
C THR A 13 0.92 -4.37 5.25
N PRO A 14 0.49 -5.05 6.33
CA PRO A 14 1.24 -6.16 6.90
C PRO A 14 1.47 -7.28 5.88
N VAL A 15 2.52 -8.08 6.10
CA VAL A 15 2.80 -9.26 5.26
C VAL A 15 2.10 -10.47 5.86
N GLY A 16 1.22 -11.11 5.09
CA GLY A 16 0.51 -12.32 5.49
C GLY A 16 1.36 -13.57 5.30
N LYS A 17 1.15 -14.58 6.16
CA LYS A 17 1.65 -15.94 5.93
C LYS A 17 0.76 -16.66 4.91
N TYR A 18 1.32 -17.63 4.19
CA TYR A 18 0.54 -18.54 3.34
C TYR A 18 -0.56 -19.23 4.15
N GLY A 19 -1.80 -19.20 3.66
CA GLY A 19 -2.98 -19.70 4.38
C GLY A 19 -3.32 -18.95 5.68
N GLY A 20 -2.72 -17.77 5.91
CA GLY A 20 -2.86 -16.99 7.15
C GLY A 20 -4.02 -15.99 7.12
N SER A 21 -3.94 -14.97 7.99
CA SER A 21 -4.99 -13.98 8.22
C SER A 21 -5.39 -13.14 7.01
N LEU A 22 -4.50 -12.98 6.02
CA LEU A 22 -4.80 -12.26 4.78
C LEU A 22 -5.22 -13.18 3.62
N SER A 23 -5.30 -14.49 3.84
CA SER A 23 -5.56 -15.46 2.75
C SER A 23 -6.94 -15.31 2.09
N ALA A 24 -7.91 -14.78 2.84
CA ALA A 24 -9.26 -14.53 2.34
C ALA A 24 -9.43 -13.14 1.69
N VAL A 25 -8.42 -12.26 1.78
CA VAL A 25 -8.50 -10.90 1.25
C VAL A 25 -8.04 -10.91 -0.21
N ARG A 26 -8.83 -10.31 -1.11
CA ARG A 26 -8.40 -10.16 -2.49
C ARG A 26 -7.23 -9.19 -2.60
N ALA A 27 -6.35 -9.43 -3.56
CA ALA A 27 -5.14 -8.63 -3.73
C ALA A 27 -5.44 -7.15 -4.04
N ASP A 28 -6.49 -6.86 -4.80
CA ASP A 28 -6.94 -5.51 -5.13
C ASP A 28 -7.53 -4.77 -3.93
N ASP A 29 -8.36 -5.44 -3.12
CA ASP A 29 -8.87 -4.88 -1.86
C ASP A 29 -7.71 -4.57 -0.90
N LEU A 30 -6.72 -5.46 -0.80
CA LEU A 30 -5.52 -5.24 0.02
C LEU A 30 -4.67 -4.05 -0.50
N ALA A 31 -4.59 -3.88 -1.82
CA ALA A 31 -3.85 -2.79 -2.46
C ALA A 31 -4.56 -1.43 -2.32
N ALA A 32 -5.88 -1.40 -2.16
CA ALA A 32 -6.63 -0.16 -1.94
C ALA A 32 -6.30 0.50 -0.59
N ILE A 33 -5.99 -0.29 0.44
CA ILE A 33 -5.71 0.19 1.80
C ILE A 33 -4.56 1.22 1.86
N PRO A 34 -3.34 0.96 1.33
CA PRO A 34 -2.28 1.96 1.34
C PRO A 34 -2.60 3.19 0.49
N LEU A 35 -3.34 3.05 -0.62
CA LEU A 35 -3.76 4.21 -1.42
C LEU A 35 -4.70 5.12 -0.62
N GLU A 36 -5.72 4.55 0.01
CA GLU A 36 -6.65 5.30 0.85
C GLU A 36 -5.94 5.99 2.02
N ASN A 37 -4.97 5.31 2.66
CA ASN A 37 -4.21 5.90 3.76
C ASN A 37 -3.30 7.04 3.30
N LEU A 38 -2.65 6.94 2.14
CA LEU A 38 -1.86 8.04 1.57
C LEU A 38 -2.72 9.26 1.25
N LEU A 39 -3.93 9.03 0.73
CA LEU A 39 -4.90 10.11 0.44
C LEU A 39 -5.40 10.80 1.72
N ARG A 40 -5.47 10.11 2.86
CA ARG A 40 -5.93 10.69 4.14
C ARG A 40 -4.84 11.45 4.91
N ARG A 41 -3.57 11.21 4.60
CA ARG A 41 -2.41 11.80 5.32
C ARG A 41 -1.96 13.16 4.77
N ASN A 42 -2.50 13.57 3.61
CA ASN A 42 -2.18 14.81 2.89
C ASN A 42 -3.46 15.58 2.53
#